data_AF-A0A4Z2ETX5-F1
#
_entry.id   AF-A0A4Z2ETX5-F1
#
_cell.length_a   1.000
_cell.length_b   1.000
_cell.length_c   1.000
_cell.angle_alpha   90.00
_cell.angle_beta   90.00
_cell.angle_gamma   90.00
#
_symmetry.space_group_name_H-M   'P 1'
#
loop_
_entity.id
_entity.type
_entity.pdbx_description
1 polymer ?
#
loop_
_entity_poly.entity_id
_entity_poly.type
_entity_poly.pdbx_seq_one_letter_code
_entity_poly.pdbx_strand_id
1 'polypeptide(L)'
;MKTIKEALVTKGIDFAGRPQDMFVNDATRREGVILSDYGPSWKEQRRFALMTLRNFGMGKDSMEDRIHEEIKYTMDTLEKSIGQSINPQIMFHNASSNIICQVLFGRRYEYDDEVIKIIVQCFTENAKISNGPWAMTCQKLAISWMNEHKQTRVPGDPRDFVDCYLDRLDKVNPRTQKSWKTE
;
A
#
# COMPACT_ATOMS: atom_id res chain seq x y z
N MET A 1 -1.64 -19.76 17.38
CA MET A 1 -2.29 -18.52 17.86
C MET A 1 -1.40 -17.67 18.79
N LYS A 2 -0.62 -18.25 19.71
CA LYS A 2 0.24 -17.48 20.65
C LYS A 2 1.22 -16.53 19.95
N THR A 3 1.91 -17.01 18.91
CA THR A 3 2.87 -16.21 18.12
C THR A 3 2.21 -15.08 17.34
N ILE A 4 1.02 -15.31 16.79
CA ILE A 4 0.26 -14.27 16.06
C ILE A 4 -0.18 -13.17 17.03
N LYS A 5 -0.67 -13.54 18.22
CA LYS A 5 -1.04 -12.57 19.27
C LYS A 5 0.18 -11.77 19.74
N GLU A 6 1.31 -12.44 19.92
CA GLU A 6 2.55 -11.76 20.31
C GLU A 6 2.99 -10.74 19.26
N ALA A 7 3.00 -11.10 17.98
CA ALA A 7 3.42 -10.21 16.90
C ALA A 7 2.44 -9.05 16.67
N LEU A 8 1.13 -9.30 16.65
CA LEU A 8 0.14 -8.28 16.27
C LEU A 8 -0.35 -7.41 17.44
N VAL A 9 -0.29 -7.91 18.68
CA VAL A 9 -0.83 -7.21 19.85
C VAL A 9 0.28 -6.78 20.80
N THR A 10 1.11 -7.72 21.26
CA THR A 10 2.13 -7.42 22.28
C THR A 10 3.29 -6.61 21.71
N LYS A 11 3.79 -6.99 20.53
CA LYS A 11 4.90 -6.36 19.81
C LYS A 11 4.43 -5.65 18.55
N GLY A 12 3.16 -5.23 18.51
CA GLY A 12 2.54 -4.67 17.30
C GLY A 12 3.28 -3.48 16.71
N ILE A 13 3.99 -2.69 17.53
CA ILE A 13 4.84 -1.58 17.08
C ILE A 13 6.13 -2.09 16.43
N ASP A 14 6.77 -3.10 17.02
CA ASP A 14 8.01 -3.67 16.50
C ASP A 14 7.80 -4.33 15.12
N PHE A 15 6.59 -4.85 14.89
CA PHE A 15 6.15 -5.43 13.61
C PHE A 15 5.32 -4.47 12.76
N ALA A 16 5.23 -3.17 13.12
CA ALA A 16 4.44 -2.19 12.38
C ALA A 16 5.13 -1.69 11.09
N GLY A 17 6.37 -2.11 10.82
CA GLY A 17 7.13 -1.73 9.63
C GLY A 17 6.40 -2.13 8.33
N ARG A 18 6.65 -1.37 7.26
CA ARG A 18 6.17 -1.69 5.91
C ARG A 18 7.36 -2.17 5.07
N PRO A 19 7.17 -3.14 4.15
CA PRO A 19 8.20 -3.46 3.17
C PRO A 19 8.53 -2.21 2.36
N GLN A 20 9.76 -1.74 2.52
CA GLN A 20 10.26 -0.54 1.85
C GLN A 20 10.81 -0.97 0.48
N ASP A 21 9.96 -0.99 -0.55
CA ASP A 21 10.39 -1.23 -1.94
C ASP A 21 10.92 0.05 -2.57
N MET A 22 12.02 -0.02 -3.33
CA MET A 22 12.68 1.17 -3.90
C MET A 22 11.75 1.95 -4.84
N PHE A 23 11.01 1.25 -5.70
CA PHE A 23 10.10 1.89 -6.66
C PHE A 23 8.87 2.47 -5.95
N VAL A 24 8.28 1.70 -5.03
CA VAL A 24 7.11 2.14 -4.28
C VAL A 24 7.43 3.34 -3.40
N ASN A 25 8.61 3.37 -2.80
CA ASN A 25 9.05 4.47 -1.95
C ASN A 25 9.33 5.75 -2.72
N ASP A 26 9.93 5.64 -3.90
CA ASP A 26 10.18 6.79 -4.75
C ASP A 26 8.86 7.39 -5.26
N ALA A 27 7.95 6.54 -5.74
CA ALA A 27 6.65 6.96 -6.24
C ALA A 27 5.77 7.62 -5.15
N THR A 28 5.82 7.11 -3.92
CA THR A 28 4.96 7.59 -2.82
C THR A 28 5.66 8.54 -1.85
N ARG A 29 6.96 8.75 -2.02
CA ARG A 29 7.84 9.51 -1.10
C ARG A 29 7.74 9.05 0.36
N ARG A 30 7.29 7.81 0.60
CA ARG A 30 7.00 7.25 1.93
C ARG A 30 5.97 8.05 2.75
N GLU A 31 5.06 8.73 2.07
CA GLU A 31 3.98 9.49 2.70
C GLU A 31 2.64 8.74 2.63
N GLY A 32 1.64 9.26 3.33
CA GLY A 32 0.28 8.72 3.34
C GLY A 32 0.03 7.71 4.46
N VAL A 33 -1.03 6.90 4.33
CA VAL A 33 -1.50 5.98 5.38
C VAL A 33 -1.12 4.52 5.12
N ILE A 34 -0.81 4.16 3.88
CA ILE A 34 -0.59 2.75 3.48
C ILE A 34 0.89 2.36 3.61
N LEU A 35 1.78 3.17 3.03
CA LEU A 35 3.21 2.85 2.82
C LEU A 35 4.16 3.63 3.74
N SER A 36 3.66 4.63 4.45
CA SER A 36 4.50 5.36 5.42
C SER A 36 4.80 4.49 6.64
N ASP A 37 5.97 4.75 7.21
CA ASP A 37 6.41 4.05 8.41
C ASP A 37 5.56 4.45 9.62
N TYR A 38 5.46 3.52 10.57
CA TYR A 38 4.77 3.79 11.82
C TYR A 38 5.45 4.93 12.59
N GLY A 39 4.73 6.02 12.78
CA GLY A 39 5.23 7.19 13.48
C GLY A 39 4.13 8.19 13.80
N PRO A 40 4.47 9.34 14.42
CA PRO A 40 3.50 10.38 14.75
C PRO A 40 2.69 10.85 13.52
N SER A 41 3.37 11.10 12.39
CA SER A 41 2.71 11.52 11.14
C SER A 41 1.67 10.49 10.65
N TRP A 42 2.04 9.20 10.58
CA TRP A 42 1.09 8.15 10.20
C TRP A 42 -0.11 8.07 11.16
N LYS A 43 0.11 8.20 12.48
CA LYS A 43 -0.97 8.19 13.48
C LYS A 43 -1.95 9.33 13.29
N GLU A 44 -1.45 10.53 13.01
CA GLU A 44 -2.26 11.72 12.75
C GLU A 44 -3.08 11.56 11.47
N GLN A 45 -2.44 11.18 10.35
CA GLN A 45 -3.13 10.96 9.08
C GLN A 45 -4.18 9.86 9.18
N ARG A 46 -3.86 8.74 9.84
CA ARG A 46 -4.83 7.65 10.07
C ARG A 46 -6.01 8.13 10.93
N ARG A 47 -5.75 8.85 12.01
CA ARG A 47 -6.81 9.39 12.88
C ARG A 47 -7.71 10.34 12.11
N PHE A 48 -7.13 11.26 11.36
CA PHE A 48 -7.85 12.19 10.51
C PHE A 48 -8.72 11.45 9.49
N ALA A 49 -8.15 10.51 8.71
CA ALA A 49 -8.90 9.74 7.71
C ALA A 49 -10.08 8.98 8.32
N LEU A 50 -9.88 8.26 9.43
CA LEU A 50 -10.96 7.50 10.09
C LEU A 50 -12.05 8.40 10.67
N MET A 51 -11.67 9.53 11.29
CA MET A 51 -12.62 10.51 11.80
C MET A 51 -13.45 11.10 10.66
N THR A 52 -12.79 11.50 9.57
CA THR A 52 -13.43 12.10 8.40
C THR A 52 -14.37 11.11 7.72
N LEU A 53 -13.96 9.86 7.49
CA LEU A 53 -14.82 8.81 6.93
C LEU A 53 -16.07 8.58 7.79
N ARG A 54 -15.92 8.55 9.13
CA ARG A 54 -17.07 8.43 10.05
C ARG A 54 -17.99 9.65 10.00
N ASN A 55 -17.45 10.84 9.79
CA ASN A 55 -18.23 12.06 9.62
C ASN A 55 -19.03 12.03 8.30
N PHE A 56 -18.44 11.48 7.24
CA PHE A 56 -19.11 11.24 5.95
C PHE A 56 -20.06 10.03 5.93
N GLY A 57 -20.28 9.39 7.08
CA GLY A 57 -21.31 8.37 7.23
C GLY A 57 -20.82 6.95 7.33
N MET A 58 -19.50 6.69 7.23
CA MET A 58 -18.97 5.33 7.38
C MET A 58 -19.35 4.74 8.74
N GLY A 59 -20.06 3.60 8.71
CA GLY A 59 -20.58 2.93 9.91
C GLY A 59 -21.83 3.57 10.51
N LYS A 60 -22.58 4.37 9.73
CA LYS A 60 -23.87 4.97 10.09
C LYS A 60 -24.91 4.68 9.01
N ASP A 61 -26.18 4.91 9.34
CA ASP A 61 -27.34 4.72 8.44
C ASP A 61 -27.19 5.50 7.11
N SER A 62 -26.55 6.67 7.13
CA SER A 62 -26.26 7.43 5.91
C SER A 62 -25.39 6.69 4.88
N MET A 63 -24.59 5.69 5.29
CA MET A 63 -23.89 4.82 4.35
C MET A 63 -24.82 3.76 3.78
N GLU A 64 -25.73 3.24 4.59
CA GLU A 64 -26.77 2.31 4.15
C GLU A 64 -27.66 2.96 3.08
N ASP A 65 -28.02 4.24 3.25
CA ASP A 65 -28.76 5.00 2.24
C ASP A 65 -28.04 5.04 0.88
N ARG A 66 -26.73 5.28 0.87
CA ARG A 66 -25.89 5.28 -0.34
C ARG A 66 -25.81 3.90 -0.98
N ILE A 67 -25.72 2.86 -0.16
CA ILE A 67 -25.71 1.47 -0.63
C ILE A 67 -27.06 1.15 -1.29
N HIS A 68 -28.18 1.50 -0.63
CA HIS A 68 -29.51 1.32 -1.19
C HIS A 68 -29.73 2.08 -2.49
N GLU A 69 -29.17 3.29 -2.61
CA GLU A 69 -29.18 4.06 -3.84
C GLU A 69 -28.41 3.34 -4.96
N GLU A 70 -27.19 2.85 -4.69
CA GLU A 70 -26.40 2.12 -5.71
C GLU A 70 -27.02 0.77 -6.12
N ILE A 71 -27.71 0.11 -5.20
CA ILE A 71 -28.45 -1.13 -5.48
C ILE A 71 -29.54 -0.88 -6.54
N LYS A 72 -30.25 0.25 -6.50
CA LYS A 72 -31.25 0.58 -7.52
C LYS A 72 -30.63 0.61 -8.93
N TYR A 73 -29.47 1.25 -9.08
CA TYR A 73 -28.76 1.27 -10.36
C TYR A 73 -28.27 -0.12 -10.79
N THR A 74 -27.89 -0.96 -9.83
CA THR A 74 -27.50 -2.35 -10.11
C THR A 74 -28.70 -3.17 -10.58
N MET A 75 -29.87 -3.00 -9.95
CA MET A 75 -31.12 -3.64 -10.38
C MET A 75 -31.52 -3.20 -11.78
N ASP A 76 -31.51 -1.90 -12.06
CA ASP A 76 -31.79 -1.36 -13.41
C ASP A 76 -30.84 -1.95 -14.48
N THR A 77 -29.58 -2.18 -14.11
CA THR A 77 -28.59 -2.79 -15.00
C THR A 77 -28.91 -4.26 -15.27
N LEU A 78 -29.28 -5.01 -14.23
CA LEU A 78 -29.70 -6.41 -14.35
C LEU A 78 -30.95 -6.56 -15.22
N GLU A 79 -31.95 -5.70 -15.05
CA GLU A 79 -33.17 -5.70 -15.84
C GLU A 79 -32.89 -5.43 -17.32
N LYS A 80 -32.01 -4.47 -17.64
CA LYS A 80 -31.61 -4.15 -19.03
C LYS A 80 -30.80 -5.26 -19.69
N SER A 81 -30.14 -6.10 -18.90
CA SER A 81 -29.29 -7.18 -19.37
C SER A 81 -29.99 -8.55 -19.38
N ILE A 82 -31.32 -8.60 -19.22
CA ILE A 82 -32.10 -9.84 -19.38
C ILE A 82 -31.82 -10.46 -20.76
N GLY A 83 -31.46 -11.74 -20.76
CA GLY A 83 -31.09 -12.49 -21.97
C GLY A 83 -29.63 -12.33 -22.41
N GLN A 84 -28.82 -11.56 -21.68
CA GLN A 84 -27.37 -11.43 -21.91
C GLN A 84 -26.57 -12.07 -20.78
N SER A 85 -25.32 -12.43 -21.05
CA SER A 85 -24.37 -12.86 -20.02
C SER A 85 -23.75 -11.64 -19.35
N ILE A 86 -23.78 -11.60 -18.02
CA ILE A 86 -23.16 -10.55 -17.20
C ILE A 86 -22.13 -11.22 -16.30
N ASN A 87 -20.98 -10.55 -16.12
CA ASN A 87 -20.00 -10.95 -15.10
C ASN A 87 -20.36 -10.29 -13.75
N PRO A 88 -20.81 -11.05 -12.73
CA PRO A 88 -21.21 -10.48 -11.44
C PRO A 88 -20.06 -9.79 -10.71
N GLN A 89 -18.82 -10.26 -10.90
CA GLN A 89 -17.65 -9.67 -10.25
C GLN A 89 -17.43 -8.23 -10.69
N ILE A 90 -17.56 -7.95 -12.00
CA ILE A 90 -17.39 -6.61 -12.56
C ILE A 90 -18.52 -5.70 -12.06
N MET A 91 -19.76 -6.20 -12.07
CA MET A 91 -20.93 -5.46 -11.61
C MET A 91 -20.78 -5.00 -10.15
N PHE A 92 -20.46 -5.92 -9.23
CA PHE A 92 -20.31 -5.57 -7.81
C PHE A 92 -19.05 -4.74 -7.54
N HIS A 93 -17.98 -4.92 -8.32
CA HIS A 93 -16.80 -4.06 -8.22
C HIS A 93 -17.15 -2.61 -8.59
N ASN A 94 -17.92 -2.42 -9.65
CA ASN A 94 -18.36 -1.11 -10.10
C ASN A 94 -19.30 -0.44 -9.08
N ALA A 95 -20.28 -1.17 -8.56
CA ALA A 95 -21.18 -0.67 -7.52
C ALA A 95 -20.39 -0.25 -6.26
N SER A 96 -19.48 -1.11 -5.78
CA SER A 96 -18.63 -0.80 -4.63
C SER A 96 -17.75 0.43 -4.87
N SER A 97 -17.18 0.55 -6.07
CA SER A 97 -16.33 1.67 -6.48
C SER A 97 -17.11 2.98 -6.50
N ASN A 98 -18.36 2.96 -6.98
CA ASN A 98 -19.23 4.12 -6.98
C ASN A 98 -19.61 4.58 -5.57
N ILE A 99 -19.94 3.65 -4.67
CA ILE A 99 -20.20 4.00 -3.26
C ILE A 99 -18.96 4.66 -2.63
N ILE A 100 -17.77 4.11 -2.88
CA ILE A 100 -16.50 4.70 -2.41
C ILE A 100 -16.29 6.09 -3.03
N CYS A 101 -16.49 6.26 -4.34
CA CYS A 101 -16.31 7.54 -5.04
C CYS A 101 -17.30 8.60 -4.56
N GLN A 102 -18.54 8.24 -4.27
CA GLN A 102 -19.51 9.16 -3.67
C GLN A 102 -19.07 9.64 -2.29
N VAL A 103 -18.37 8.80 -1.51
CA VAL A 103 -17.86 9.17 -0.19
C VAL A 103 -16.61 10.04 -0.30
N LEU A 104 -15.70 9.70 -1.21
CA LEU A 104 -14.41 10.38 -1.35
C LEU A 104 -14.48 11.69 -2.16
N PHE A 105 -15.23 11.67 -3.26
CA PHE A 105 -15.29 12.76 -4.24
C PHE A 105 -16.64 13.46 -4.30
N GLY A 106 -17.65 12.95 -3.58
CA GLY A 106 -19.01 13.47 -3.66
C GLY A 106 -19.66 13.28 -5.04
N ARG A 107 -19.15 12.33 -5.85
CA ARG A 107 -19.62 12.08 -7.21
C ARG A 107 -19.79 10.60 -7.47
N ARG A 108 -20.87 10.27 -8.19
CA ARG A 108 -21.07 8.97 -8.81
C ARG A 108 -20.56 9.04 -10.24
N TYR A 109 -19.95 7.97 -10.71
CA TYR A 109 -19.53 7.83 -12.09
C TYR A 109 -20.38 6.77 -12.77
N GLU A 110 -20.58 6.93 -14.07
CA GLU A 110 -21.22 5.88 -14.86
C GLU A 110 -20.27 4.68 -14.97
N TYR A 111 -20.82 3.48 -15.08
CA TYR A 111 -20.00 2.26 -15.17
C TYR A 111 -19.09 2.24 -16.41
N ASP A 112 -19.47 2.99 -17.45
CA ASP A 112 -18.69 3.14 -18.66
C ASP A 112 -17.81 4.41 -18.72
N ASP A 113 -17.76 5.18 -17.64
CA ASP A 113 -17.02 6.44 -17.56
C ASP A 113 -15.51 6.23 -17.87
N GLU A 114 -15.04 6.95 -18.88
CA GLU A 114 -13.66 6.84 -19.37
C GLU A 114 -12.63 7.26 -18.32
N VAL A 115 -12.95 8.24 -17.46
CA VAL A 115 -12.02 8.75 -16.45
C VAL A 115 -11.74 7.67 -15.41
N ILE A 116 -12.78 7.01 -14.89
CA ILE A 116 -12.58 5.89 -13.95
C ILE A 116 -11.84 4.74 -14.61
N LYS A 117 -12.18 4.38 -15.85
CA LYS A 117 -11.49 3.30 -16.57
C LYS A 117 -9.99 3.57 -16.70
N ILE A 118 -9.62 4.80 -17.09
CA ILE A 118 -8.23 5.23 -17.18
C ILE A 118 -7.55 5.13 -15.81
N ILE A 119 -8.18 5.64 -14.75
CA ILE A 119 -7.61 5.59 -13.39
C ILE A 119 -7.37 4.14 -12.96
N VAL A 120 -8.37 3.26 -13.10
CA VAL A 120 -8.28 1.84 -12.72
C VAL A 120 -7.21 1.13 -13.55
N GLN A 121 -7.12 1.43 -14.84
CA GLN A 121 -6.11 0.85 -15.72
C GLN A 121 -4.71 1.29 -15.32
N CYS A 122 -4.48 2.59 -15.09
CA CYS A 122 -3.20 3.11 -14.60
C CYS A 122 -2.80 2.46 -13.27
N PHE A 123 -3.72 2.32 -12.32
CA PHE A 123 -3.43 1.64 -11.05
C PHE A 123 -3.09 0.16 -11.26
N THR A 124 -3.80 -0.53 -12.15
CA THR A 124 -3.56 -1.95 -12.45
C THR A 124 -2.19 -2.15 -13.10
N GLU A 125 -1.83 -1.31 -14.05
CA GLU A 125 -0.53 -1.35 -14.73
C GLU A 125 0.61 -1.02 -13.77
N ASN A 126 0.48 0.03 -12.97
CA ASN A 126 1.46 0.38 -11.94
C ASN A 126 1.65 -0.76 -10.91
N ALA A 127 0.56 -1.39 -10.48
CA ALA A 127 0.63 -2.54 -9.58
C ALA A 127 1.32 -3.74 -10.22
N LYS A 128 1.09 -4.01 -11.51
CA LYS A 128 1.78 -5.08 -12.26
C LYS A 128 3.26 -4.80 -12.43
N ILE A 129 3.65 -3.55 -12.68
CA ILE A 129 5.05 -3.15 -12.81
C ILE A 129 5.74 -3.30 -11.46
N SER A 130 5.15 -2.76 -10.39
CA SER A 130 5.71 -2.81 -9.03
C SER A 130 5.85 -4.23 -8.50
N ASN A 131 4.89 -5.12 -8.79
CA ASN A 131 4.94 -6.53 -8.36
C ASN A 131 5.51 -7.46 -9.46
N GLY A 132 6.03 -6.89 -10.55
CA GLY A 132 6.46 -7.63 -11.71
C GLY A 132 7.77 -8.38 -11.48
N PRO A 133 8.07 -9.42 -12.30
CA PRO A 133 9.33 -10.15 -12.22
C PRO A 133 10.56 -9.24 -12.30
N TRP A 134 10.50 -8.17 -13.11
CA TRP A 134 11.61 -7.23 -13.25
C TRP A 134 11.86 -6.39 -11.99
N ALA A 135 10.82 -5.81 -11.39
CA ALA A 135 10.96 -5.06 -10.14
C ALA A 135 11.55 -5.95 -9.03
N MET A 136 11.03 -7.18 -8.90
CA MET A 136 11.57 -8.15 -7.95
C MET A 136 13.02 -8.55 -8.25
N THR A 137 13.37 -8.75 -9.52
CA THR A 137 14.74 -9.15 -9.90
C THR A 137 15.72 -8.02 -9.65
N CYS A 138 15.39 -6.78 -10.03
CA CYS A 138 16.21 -5.60 -9.73
C CYS A 138 16.42 -5.42 -8.23
N GLN A 139 15.36 -5.56 -7.43
CA GLN A 139 15.45 -5.48 -5.97
C GLN A 139 16.36 -6.58 -5.39
N LYS A 140 16.19 -7.84 -5.85
CA LYS A 140 17.04 -8.96 -5.41
C LYS A 140 18.51 -8.77 -5.78
N LEU A 141 18.80 -8.32 -6.99
CA LEU A 141 20.16 -8.05 -7.43
C LEU A 141 20.80 -6.93 -6.59
N ALA A 142 20.07 -5.84 -6.33
CA ALA A 142 20.56 -4.75 -5.48
C ALA A 142 20.85 -5.23 -4.04
N ILE A 143 19.97 -6.04 -3.46
CA ILE A 143 20.17 -6.63 -2.12
C ILE A 143 21.39 -7.56 -2.12
N SER A 144 21.49 -8.45 -3.12
CA SER A 144 22.61 -9.40 -3.25
C SER A 144 23.94 -8.66 -3.35
N TRP A 145 24.02 -7.66 -4.21
CA TRP A 145 25.22 -6.85 -4.42
C TRP A 145 25.62 -6.07 -3.16
N MET A 146 24.64 -5.47 -2.46
CA MET A 146 24.87 -4.80 -1.17
C MET A 146 25.37 -5.77 -0.09
N ASN A 147 24.84 -7.00 -0.04
CA ASN A 147 25.27 -8.01 0.91
C ASN A 147 26.69 -8.51 0.62
N GLU A 148 27.05 -8.67 -0.66
CA GLU A 148 28.40 -9.02 -1.07
C GLU A 148 29.42 -7.96 -0.65
N HIS A 149 29.11 -6.67 -0.84
CA HIS A 149 29.96 -5.57 -0.37
C HIS A 149 30.12 -5.63 1.15
N LYS A 150 29.03 -5.84 1.90
CA LYS A 150 29.08 -5.96 3.36
C LYS A 150 29.92 -7.14 3.85
N GLN A 151 29.91 -8.28 3.15
CA GLN A 151 30.68 -9.47 3.53
C GLN A 151 32.16 -9.34 3.18
N THR A 152 32.47 -8.73 2.04
CA THR A 152 33.83 -8.66 1.51
C THR A 152 34.60 -7.41 1.94
N ARG A 153 33.93 -6.41 2.55
CA ARG A 153 34.59 -5.18 3.00
C ARG A 153 35.55 -5.42 4.16
N VAL A 154 36.61 -4.61 4.20
CA VAL A 154 37.54 -4.52 5.32
C VAL A 154 37.38 -3.14 5.97
N PRO A 155 36.97 -3.04 7.26
CA PRO A 155 36.76 -1.75 7.90
C PRO A 155 38.03 -0.90 7.92
N GLY A 156 37.92 0.35 7.44
CA GLY A 156 39.05 1.28 7.37
C GLY A 156 39.94 1.15 6.13
N ASP A 157 39.64 0.19 5.23
CA ASP A 157 40.30 0.03 3.92
C ASP A 157 39.25 -0.09 2.80
N PRO A 158 38.56 1.02 2.45
CA PRO A 158 37.44 0.98 1.52
C PRO A 158 37.91 0.83 0.07
N ARG A 159 37.30 -0.11 -0.66
CA ARG A 159 37.62 -0.36 -2.07
C ARG A 159 36.89 0.59 -3.02
N ASP A 160 35.73 1.07 -2.59
CA ASP A 160 34.86 1.95 -3.35
C ASP A 160 34.05 2.90 -2.46
N PHE A 161 33.19 3.70 -3.10
CA PHE A 161 32.34 4.67 -2.42
C PHE A 161 31.31 4.00 -1.49
N VAL A 162 30.83 2.80 -1.82
CA VAL A 162 29.84 2.09 -1.00
C VAL A 162 30.49 1.63 0.30
N ASP A 163 31.71 1.09 0.25
CA ASP A 163 32.49 0.74 1.44
C ASP A 163 32.74 1.98 2.32
N CYS A 164 33.13 3.12 1.73
CA CYS A 164 33.29 4.39 2.45
C CYS A 164 32.01 4.82 3.18
N TYR A 165 30.86 4.68 2.52
CA TYR A 165 29.57 5.07 3.07
C TYR A 165 29.12 4.13 4.19
N LEU A 166 29.33 2.82 4.03
CA LEU A 166 29.04 1.82 5.06
C LEU A 166 29.89 2.06 6.33
N ASP A 167 31.17 2.37 6.19
CA ASP A 167 32.05 2.70 7.32
C ASP A 167 31.61 3.98 8.04
N ARG A 168 31.09 4.97 7.31
CA ARG A 168 30.50 6.16 7.91
C ARG A 168 29.22 5.84 8.69
N LEU A 169 28.35 4.99 8.15
CA LEU A 169 27.12 4.57 8.84
C LEU A 169 27.42 3.86 10.16
N ASP A 170 28.44 3.00 10.20
CA ASP A 170 28.86 2.30 11.42
C ASP A 170 29.36 3.26 12.51
N LYS A 171 30.01 4.36 12.12
CA LYS A 171 30.46 5.41 13.05
C LYS A 171 29.30 6.25 13.60
N VAL A 172 28.24 6.45 12.83
CA VAL A 172 27.10 7.33 13.18
C VAL A 172 26.04 6.62 14.02
N ASN A 173 25.89 5.29 13.90
CA ASN A 173 24.85 4.55 14.60
C ASN A 173 25.39 3.31 15.32
N PRO A 174 25.86 3.40 16.58
CA PRO A 174 26.37 2.23 17.32
C PRO A 174 25.31 1.15 17.62
N ARG A 175 24.01 1.38 17.31
CA ARG A 175 22.94 0.38 17.47
C ARG A 175 22.93 -0.68 16.36
N THR A 176 23.41 -0.39 15.15
CA THR A 176 23.50 -1.39 14.07
C THR A 176 24.43 -2.53 14.46
N GLN A 177 25.47 -2.27 15.25
CA GLN A 177 26.44 -3.26 15.72
C GLN A 177 25.83 -4.44 16.51
N LYS A 178 24.63 -4.27 17.12
CA LYS A 178 23.90 -5.33 17.84
C LYS A 178 22.99 -6.17 16.95
N SER A 179 22.54 -5.64 15.82
CA SER A 179 21.70 -6.37 14.85
C SER A 179 22.50 -7.29 13.94
N TRP A 180 23.80 -7.04 13.77
CA TRP A 180 24.68 -7.82 12.89
C TRP A 180 25.41 -8.99 13.57
N LYS A 181 25.11 -9.28 14.85
CA LYS A 181 25.78 -10.33 15.65
C LYS A 181 24.88 -11.50 16.07
N THR A 182 23.66 -11.58 15.54
CA THR A 182 22.78 -12.73 15.78
C THR A 182 22.19 -13.22 14.47
N GLU A 183 23.00 -14.01 13.76
CA GLU A 183 22.58 -15.29 13.17
C GLU A 183 23.39 -16.40 13.87
#